data_AF-A0A1J5CEL9-F1
#
_entry.id   AF-A0A1J5CEL9-F1
#
_cell.length_a   1.000
_cell.length_b   1.000
_cell.length_c   1.000
_cell.angle_alpha   90.00
_cell.angle_beta   90.00
_cell.angle_gamma   90.00
#
_symmetry.space_group_name_H-M   'P 1'
#
loop_
_entity.id
_entity.type
_entity.pdbx_description
1 polymer ?
#
loop_
_entity_poly.entity_id
_entity_poly.type
_entity_poly.pdbx_seq_one_letter_code
_entity_poly.pdbx_strand_id
1 'polypeptide(L)'
;MAILSVVFGHMLQHSTPHPYLASVGFMAIFGVDLFFCLSGFLIGRILMQVSERWPQEQERGVMQFWYRRWMRTLPLYFFFLFVELQIYWGGASSLSAQRAYLVFAQNLAWPMPSFYGLTWSLTVEEWFYFLFPLLILLSIGFGKTPRASVLTAIVIFLVIPPVLRFFLFDASEWDYFGLAETNWLVTVYFSVVALVFAGLIPFFSGLSPTRFAWFNRFVKYTSQIAYSLYLGHVVAFAACIYMFKRLGCYDTIYPNPWLTYPIFMALVYLLASFTYFAIERPLLTLRDKRPKVDANTPIKAQVPN
;
A
#
# COMPACT_ATOMS: atom_id res chain seq x y z
N MET A 1 -10.08 -4.25 7.13
CA MET A 1 -10.97 -4.92 6.16
C MET A 1 -10.35 -4.93 4.78
N ALA A 2 -9.98 -3.80 4.18
CA ALA A 2 -9.24 -3.74 2.90
C ALA A 2 -8.08 -4.75 2.79
N ILE A 3 -7.15 -4.74 3.75
CA ILE A 3 -6.02 -5.67 3.78
C ILE A 3 -6.43 -7.15 3.84
N LEU A 4 -7.51 -7.48 4.55
CA LEU A 4 -7.97 -8.87 4.66
C LEU A 4 -8.56 -9.37 3.35
N SER A 5 -9.23 -8.49 2.59
CA SER A 5 -9.70 -8.81 1.23
C SER A 5 -8.53 -9.11 0.29
N VAL A 6 -7.43 -8.36 0.39
CA VAL A 6 -6.20 -8.60 -0.41
C VAL A 6 -5.58 -9.94 -0.03
N VAL A 7 -5.35 -10.18 1.28
CA VAL A 7 -4.80 -11.45 1.78
C VAL A 7 -5.68 -12.63 1.37
N PHE A 8 -7.00 -12.47 1.42
CA PHE A 8 -7.95 -13.49 0.98
C PHE A 8 -7.80 -13.78 -0.52
N GLY A 9 -7.70 -12.76 -1.38
CA GLY A 9 -7.48 -12.95 -2.82
C GLY A 9 -6.22 -13.74 -3.13
N HIS A 10 -5.09 -13.36 -2.52
CA HIS A 10 -3.84 -14.08 -2.69
C HIS A 10 -3.90 -15.50 -2.09
N MET A 11 -4.61 -15.69 -0.98
CA MET A 11 -4.83 -17.03 -0.43
C MET A 11 -5.55 -17.94 -1.43
N LEU A 12 -6.57 -17.44 -2.14
CA LEU A 12 -7.24 -18.20 -3.21
C LEU A 12 -6.30 -18.52 -4.37
N GLN A 13 -5.42 -17.58 -4.76
CA GLN A 13 -4.44 -17.77 -5.83
C GLN A 13 -3.35 -18.79 -5.47
N HIS A 14 -3.01 -18.92 -4.19
CA HIS A 14 -1.94 -19.79 -3.70
C HIS A 14 -2.43 -21.13 -3.10
N SER A 15 -3.70 -21.48 -3.31
CA SER A 15 -4.31 -22.71 -2.82
C SER A 15 -5.20 -23.35 -3.89
N THR A 16 -5.82 -24.49 -3.57
CA THR A 16 -6.91 -25.06 -4.37
C THR A 16 -8.25 -24.56 -3.82
N PRO A 17 -8.86 -23.52 -4.43
CA PRO A 17 -10.02 -22.89 -3.84
C PRO A 17 -11.28 -23.71 -3.97
N HIS A 18 -12.09 -23.71 -2.91
CA HIS A 18 -13.46 -24.19 -2.99
C HIS A 18 -14.25 -23.35 -4.02
N PRO A 19 -15.10 -23.94 -4.88
CA PRO A 19 -15.84 -23.20 -5.91
C PRO A 19 -16.59 -21.95 -5.41
N TYR A 20 -17.30 -22.08 -4.28
CA TYR A 20 -17.98 -20.92 -3.64
C TYR A 20 -17.04 -19.82 -3.13
N LEU A 21 -15.79 -20.15 -2.78
CA LEU A 21 -14.81 -19.15 -2.34
C LEU A 21 -14.11 -18.52 -3.54
N ALA A 22 -13.90 -19.30 -4.61
CA ALA A 22 -13.38 -18.79 -5.88
C ALA A 22 -14.33 -17.74 -6.51
N SER A 23 -15.65 -17.97 -6.44
CA SER A 23 -16.65 -17.07 -7.03
C SER A 23 -16.68 -15.67 -6.40
N VAL A 24 -16.19 -15.52 -5.16
CA VAL A 24 -16.08 -14.23 -4.48
C VAL A 24 -14.65 -13.66 -4.50
N GLY A 25 -13.70 -14.34 -5.14
CA GLY A 25 -12.29 -13.95 -5.17
C GLY A 25 -12.03 -12.58 -5.82
N PHE A 26 -12.87 -12.18 -6.78
CA PHE A 26 -12.78 -10.86 -7.42
C PHE A 26 -12.90 -9.69 -6.42
N MET A 27 -13.53 -9.91 -5.26
CA MET A 27 -13.65 -8.91 -4.20
C MET A 27 -12.31 -8.45 -3.63
N ALA A 28 -11.23 -9.22 -3.85
CA ALA A 28 -9.89 -8.86 -3.42
C ALA A 28 -9.38 -7.57 -4.08
N ILE A 29 -9.79 -7.29 -5.33
CA ILE A 29 -9.37 -6.08 -6.07
C ILE A 29 -9.94 -4.83 -5.44
N PHE A 30 -11.20 -4.86 -5.03
CA PHE A 30 -11.79 -3.78 -4.26
C PHE A 30 -11.07 -3.55 -2.92
N GLY A 31 -10.38 -4.57 -2.39
CA GLY A 31 -9.48 -4.43 -1.24
C GLY A 31 -8.31 -3.48 -1.53
N VAL A 32 -7.72 -3.58 -2.73
CA VAL A 32 -6.63 -2.69 -3.19
C VAL A 32 -7.17 -1.29 -3.46
N ASP A 33 -8.30 -1.16 -4.15
CA ASP A 33 -8.93 0.14 -4.42
C ASP A 33 -9.26 0.87 -3.12
N LEU A 34 -9.88 0.16 -2.17
CA LEU A 34 -10.19 0.71 -0.86
C LEU A 34 -8.91 1.11 -0.09
N PHE A 35 -7.82 0.36 -0.23
CA PHE A 35 -6.54 0.72 0.38
C PHE A 35 -6.02 2.06 -0.17
N PHE A 36 -6.04 2.25 -1.50
CA PHE A 36 -5.66 3.51 -2.13
C PHE A 36 -6.58 4.67 -1.73
N CYS A 37 -7.90 4.47 -1.73
CA CYS A 37 -8.85 5.52 -1.34
C CYS A 37 -8.66 5.92 0.12
N LEU A 38 -8.45 4.97 1.03
CA LEU A 38 -8.18 5.25 2.45
C LEU A 38 -6.84 5.98 2.65
N SER A 39 -5.79 5.55 1.93
CA SER A 39 -4.48 6.20 1.95
C SER A 39 -4.57 7.64 1.45
N GLY A 40 -5.17 7.86 0.28
CA GLY A 40 -5.41 9.16 -0.32
C GLY A 40 -6.23 10.09 0.57
N PHE A 41 -7.29 9.59 1.21
CA PHE A 41 -8.11 10.38 2.16
C PHE A 41 -7.32 10.81 3.41
N LEU A 42 -6.55 9.89 4.00
CA LEU A 42 -5.72 10.22 5.15
C LEU A 42 -4.64 11.24 4.79
N ILE A 43 -4.00 11.08 3.64
CA ILE A 43 -2.91 11.94 3.17
C ILE A 43 -3.44 13.30 2.75
N GLY A 44 -4.54 13.34 2.01
CA GLY A 44 -5.20 14.58 1.62
C GLY A 44 -5.45 15.47 2.83
N ARG A 45 -5.97 14.91 3.94
CA ARG A 45 -6.15 15.66 5.19
C ARG A 45 -4.85 16.18 5.80
N ILE A 46 -3.80 15.35 5.83
CA ILE A 46 -2.51 15.79 6.37
C ILE A 46 -1.89 16.88 5.49
N LEU A 47 -1.94 16.74 4.17
CA LEU A 47 -1.39 17.72 3.24
C LEU A 47 -2.21 19.01 3.20
N MET A 48 -3.53 18.93 3.37
CA MET A 48 -4.37 20.11 3.59
C MET A 48 -3.95 20.84 4.87
N GLN A 49 -3.74 20.13 5.99
CA GLN A 49 -3.23 20.72 7.23
C GLN A 49 -1.84 21.36 7.05
N VAL A 50 -0.94 20.68 6.34
CA VAL A 50 0.38 21.24 5.98
C VAL A 50 0.23 22.49 5.12
N SER A 51 -0.72 22.51 4.17
CA SER A 51 -0.97 23.66 3.31
C SER A 51 -1.57 24.86 4.06
N GLU A 52 -2.41 24.61 5.06
CA GLU A 52 -3.00 25.65 5.92
C GLU A 52 -1.96 26.29 6.84
N ARG A 53 -1.00 25.48 7.31
CA ARG A 53 0.13 25.91 8.14
C ARG A 53 1.37 26.32 7.34
N TRP A 54 1.25 26.36 6.02
CA TRP A 54 2.35 26.72 5.12
C TRP A 54 3.03 28.04 5.50
N PRO A 55 2.32 29.13 5.91
CA PRO A 55 2.98 30.37 6.30
C PRO A 55 3.99 30.21 7.46
N GLN A 56 3.77 29.23 8.34
CA GLN A 56 4.61 28.98 9.52
C GLN A 56 5.62 27.84 9.29
N GLU A 57 5.19 26.75 8.67
CA GLU A 57 5.98 25.51 8.56
C GLU A 57 6.75 25.40 7.23
N GLN A 58 6.33 26.11 6.18
CA GLN A 58 6.93 26.09 4.85
C GLN A 58 7.27 24.67 4.36
N GLU A 59 8.43 24.49 3.71
CA GLU A 59 8.91 23.19 3.23
C GLU A 59 9.15 22.15 4.34
N ARG A 60 9.36 22.59 5.59
CA ARG A 60 9.59 21.67 6.72
C ARG A 60 8.38 20.79 6.99
N GLY A 61 7.16 21.30 6.76
CA GLY A 61 5.93 20.51 6.88
C GLY A 61 5.89 19.34 5.88
N VAL A 62 6.35 19.57 4.65
CA VAL A 62 6.43 18.53 3.60
C VAL A 62 7.57 17.54 3.88
N MET A 63 8.74 18.02 4.32
CA MET A 63 9.84 17.14 4.72
C MET A 63 9.45 16.22 5.88
N GLN A 64 8.72 16.75 6.86
CA GLN A 64 8.21 15.95 7.97
C GLN A 64 7.16 14.93 7.50
N PHE A 65 6.33 15.29 6.51
CA PHE A 65 5.41 14.35 5.88
C PHE A 65 6.17 13.16 5.25
N TRP A 66 7.15 13.41 4.39
CA TRP A 66 7.94 12.33 3.76
C TRP A 66 8.66 11.48 4.79
N TYR A 67 9.34 12.09 5.76
CA TYR A 67 10.01 11.36 6.83
C TYR A 67 9.07 10.41 7.58
N ARG A 68 7.87 10.90 7.94
CA ARG A 68 6.92 10.09 8.70
C ARG A 68 6.35 8.92 7.90
N ARG A 69 6.19 9.10 6.59
CA ARG A 69 5.69 8.09 5.65
C ARG A 69 6.76 7.04 5.36
N TRP A 70 7.95 7.46 4.96
CA TRP A 70 9.04 6.55 4.67
C TRP A 70 9.48 5.73 5.87
N MET A 71 9.49 6.29 7.09
CA MET A 71 9.77 5.50 8.31
C MET A 71 8.70 4.44 8.61
N ARG A 72 7.51 4.55 8.02
CA ARG A 72 6.45 3.54 8.15
C ARG A 72 6.54 2.46 7.08
N THR A 73 6.92 2.81 5.85
CA THR A 73 6.83 1.90 4.70
C THR A 73 8.18 1.32 4.29
N LEU A 74 9.22 2.14 4.12
CA LEU A 74 10.50 1.72 3.55
C LEU A 74 11.22 0.63 4.34
N PRO A 75 11.35 0.69 5.69
CA PRO A 75 12.14 -0.31 6.40
C PRO A 75 11.59 -1.72 6.24
N LEU A 76 10.27 -1.84 6.32
CA LEU A 76 9.59 -3.12 6.20
C LEU A 76 9.57 -3.61 4.75
N TYR A 77 9.41 -2.68 3.78
CA TYR A 77 9.56 -2.97 2.37
C TYR A 77 10.92 -3.58 2.05
N PHE A 78 12.00 -2.90 2.46
CA PHE A 78 13.35 -3.39 2.21
C PHE A 78 13.62 -4.70 2.94
N PHE A 79 13.11 -4.88 4.16
CA PHE A 79 13.21 -6.15 4.86
C PHE A 79 12.62 -7.31 4.04
N PHE A 80 11.37 -7.19 3.58
CA PHE A 80 10.76 -8.24 2.78
C PHE A 80 11.37 -8.37 1.39
N LEU A 81 11.82 -7.27 0.78
CA LEU A 81 12.59 -7.32 -0.46
C LEU A 81 13.86 -8.18 -0.29
N PHE A 82 14.59 -8.01 0.81
CA PHE A 82 15.76 -8.86 1.10
C PHE A 82 15.37 -10.31 1.35
N VAL A 83 14.28 -10.58 2.07
CA VAL A 83 13.76 -11.95 2.26
C VAL A 83 13.46 -12.61 0.91
N GLU A 84 12.74 -11.91 0.02
CA GLU A 84 12.43 -12.41 -1.32
C GLU A 84 13.70 -12.63 -2.16
N LEU A 85 14.68 -11.72 -2.08
CA LEU A 85 15.97 -11.88 -2.75
C LEU A 85 16.70 -13.15 -2.28
N GLN A 86 16.64 -13.49 -0.99
CA GLN A 86 17.26 -14.71 -0.46
C GLN A 86 16.51 -15.98 -0.89
N ILE A 87 15.17 -15.94 -0.95
CA ILE A 87 14.35 -17.08 -1.37
C ILE A 87 14.59 -17.41 -2.86
N TYR A 88 14.72 -16.38 -3.70
CA TYR A 88 14.82 -16.52 -5.16
C TYR A 88 16.23 -16.29 -5.74
N TRP A 89 17.26 -16.22 -4.87
CA TRP A 89 18.66 -15.97 -5.24
C TRP A 89 19.20 -16.92 -6.33
N GLY A 90 18.58 -18.10 -6.49
CA GLY A 90 18.99 -19.18 -7.40
C GLY A 90 18.43 -19.16 -8.82
N GLY A 91 17.81 -18.08 -9.31
CA GLY A 91 17.53 -17.93 -10.76
C GLY A 91 16.10 -17.64 -11.21
N ALA A 92 15.19 -17.26 -10.32
CA ALA A 92 13.83 -16.89 -10.74
C ALA A 92 13.72 -15.49 -11.38
N SER A 93 14.71 -14.61 -11.20
CA SER A 93 14.78 -13.30 -11.85
C SER A 93 16.21 -12.80 -12.03
N SER A 94 16.47 -12.05 -13.10
CA SER A 94 17.78 -11.46 -13.36
C SER A 94 18.07 -10.26 -12.45
N LEU A 95 19.35 -10.03 -12.13
CA LEU A 95 19.78 -8.85 -11.35
C LEU A 95 19.32 -7.53 -11.99
N SER A 96 19.26 -7.48 -13.33
CA SER A 96 18.76 -6.32 -14.08
C SER A 96 17.28 -6.05 -13.85
N ALA A 97 16.46 -7.08 -13.55
CA ALA A 97 15.05 -6.93 -13.21
C ALA A 97 14.86 -6.50 -11.73
N GLN A 98 15.73 -6.97 -10.84
CA GLN A 98 15.63 -6.71 -9.39
C GLN A 98 16.01 -5.27 -9.00
N ARG A 99 16.92 -4.61 -9.74
CA ARG A 99 17.35 -3.23 -9.42
C ARG A 99 16.21 -2.21 -9.43
N ALA A 100 15.16 -2.45 -10.24
CA ALA A 100 14.00 -1.58 -10.31
C ALA A 100 13.25 -1.50 -8.97
N TYR A 101 13.27 -2.57 -8.18
CA TYR A 101 12.64 -2.62 -6.86
C TYR A 101 13.37 -1.76 -5.82
N LEU A 102 14.64 -1.41 -6.02
CA LEU A 102 15.38 -0.55 -5.08
C LEU A 102 14.89 0.90 -5.10
N VAL A 103 14.31 1.33 -6.21
CA VAL A 103 13.88 2.70 -6.48
C VAL A 103 12.40 2.79 -6.84
N PHE A 104 11.63 1.73 -6.56
CA PHE A 104 10.19 1.65 -6.87
C PHE A 104 9.89 1.89 -8.36
N ALA A 105 10.73 1.39 -9.27
CA ALA A 105 10.54 1.57 -10.71
C ALA A 105 9.94 0.35 -11.41
N GLN A 106 9.66 -0.75 -10.70
CA GLN A 106 9.34 -2.04 -11.30
C GLN A 106 8.04 -2.07 -12.12
N ASN A 107 7.12 -1.11 -11.93
CA ASN A 107 5.82 -1.08 -12.60
C ASN A 107 5.35 0.34 -12.97
N LEU A 108 6.28 1.22 -13.36
CA LEU A 108 5.95 2.61 -13.74
C LEU A 108 5.41 2.74 -15.17
N ALA A 109 6.12 2.20 -16.15
CA ALA A 109 5.77 2.31 -17.58
C ALA A 109 5.82 0.97 -18.33
N TRP A 110 6.09 -0.13 -17.63
CA TRP A 110 6.25 -1.46 -18.21
C TRP A 110 5.62 -2.52 -17.30
N PRO A 111 5.34 -3.72 -17.83
CA PRO A 111 4.84 -4.84 -17.04
C PRO A 111 5.79 -5.20 -15.90
N MET A 112 5.23 -5.40 -14.71
CA MET A 112 6.01 -5.71 -13.53
C MET A 112 6.64 -7.11 -13.62
N PRO A 113 7.93 -7.29 -13.31
CA PRO A 113 8.52 -8.62 -13.18
C PRO A 113 7.81 -9.47 -12.11
N SER A 114 7.77 -10.78 -12.30
CA SER A 114 7.08 -11.73 -11.40
C SER A 114 7.80 -12.00 -10.07
N PHE A 115 8.89 -11.28 -9.78
CA PHE A 115 9.76 -11.52 -8.63
C PHE A 115 9.07 -11.18 -7.29
N TYR A 116 8.60 -9.93 -7.13
CA TYR A 116 7.93 -9.51 -5.89
C TYR A 116 6.64 -8.75 -6.20
N GLY A 117 5.63 -9.51 -6.64
CA GLY A 117 4.38 -8.98 -7.19
C GLY A 117 3.55 -8.16 -6.19
N LEU A 118 3.69 -8.43 -4.90
CA LEU A 118 3.01 -7.67 -3.84
C LEU A 118 3.36 -6.18 -3.83
N THR A 119 4.47 -5.80 -4.46
CA THR A 119 4.93 -4.40 -4.47
C THR A 119 4.22 -3.54 -5.51
N TRP A 120 3.37 -4.11 -6.36
CA TRP A 120 2.69 -3.38 -7.43
C TRP A 120 1.97 -2.12 -6.92
N SER A 121 1.09 -2.29 -5.92
CA SER A 121 0.30 -1.16 -5.40
C SER A 121 1.16 -0.24 -4.52
N LEU A 122 2.12 -0.80 -3.77
CA LEU A 122 3.01 -0.03 -2.90
C LEU A 122 3.89 0.94 -3.70
N THR A 123 4.38 0.54 -4.87
CA THR A 123 5.12 1.43 -5.76
C THR A 123 4.30 2.64 -6.17
N VAL A 124 3.05 2.42 -6.58
CA VAL A 124 2.14 3.51 -6.94
C VAL A 124 1.91 4.43 -5.75
N GLU A 125 1.77 3.87 -4.55
CA GLU A 125 1.62 4.61 -3.30
C GLU A 125 2.85 5.48 -2.98
N GLU A 126 4.07 4.94 -3.06
CA GLU A 126 5.30 5.69 -2.76
C GLU A 126 5.55 6.84 -3.75
N TRP A 127 5.30 6.63 -5.05
CA TRP A 127 5.39 7.72 -6.03
C TRP A 127 4.30 8.76 -5.84
N PHE A 128 3.09 8.37 -5.43
CA PHE A 128 2.07 9.33 -5.04
C PHE A 128 2.53 10.17 -3.84
N TYR A 129 3.14 9.54 -2.81
CA TYR A 129 3.65 10.23 -1.62
C TYR A 129 4.76 11.22 -1.95
N PHE A 130 5.58 10.93 -2.96
CA PHE A 130 6.64 11.81 -3.40
C PHE A 130 6.14 12.94 -4.31
N LEU A 131 5.45 12.58 -5.39
CA LEU A 131 5.06 13.50 -6.46
C LEU A 131 3.97 14.48 -6.01
N PHE A 132 3.01 14.05 -5.20
CA PHE A 132 1.89 14.92 -4.83
C PHE A 132 2.35 16.14 -4.01
N PRO A 133 3.15 15.99 -2.92
CA PRO A 133 3.73 17.14 -2.23
C PRO A 133 4.72 17.92 -3.09
N LEU A 134 5.50 17.25 -3.95
CA LEU A 134 6.43 17.93 -4.86
C LEU A 134 5.69 18.88 -5.82
N LEU A 135 4.57 18.47 -6.40
CA LEU A 135 3.75 19.34 -7.24
C LEU A 135 3.19 20.55 -6.48
N ILE A 136 2.86 20.38 -5.19
CA ILE A 136 2.46 21.50 -4.33
C ILE A 136 3.63 22.47 -4.18
N LEU A 137 4.82 21.98 -3.82
CA LEU A 137 6.02 22.81 -3.65
C LEU A 137 6.37 23.59 -4.92
N LEU A 138 6.37 22.92 -6.07
CA LEU A 138 6.64 23.54 -7.36
C LEU A 138 5.58 24.60 -7.70
N SER A 139 4.31 24.30 -7.48
CA SER A 139 3.21 25.25 -7.71
C SER A 139 3.34 26.51 -6.86
N ILE A 140 3.74 26.37 -5.60
CA ILE A 140 4.03 27.49 -4.69
C ILE A 140 5.25 28.28 -5.19
N GLY A 141 6.29 27.60 -5.66
CA GLY A 141 7.47 28.23 -6.27
C GLY A 141 7.14 29.08 -7.51
N PHE A 142 6.09 28.71 -8.24
CA PHE A 142 5.51 29.50 -9.34
C PHE A 142 4.53 30.60 -8.88
N GLY A 143 4.47 30.90 -7.58
CA GLY A 143 3.67 31.99 -7.03
C GLY A 143 2.19 31.65 -6.72
N LYS A 144 1.79 30.38 -6.83
CA LYS A 144 0.43 29.98 -6.43
C LYS A 144 0.27 29.97 -4.92
N THR A 145 -0.94 30.27 -4.45
CA THR A 145 -1.28 30.08 -3.03
C THR A 145 -1.24 28.59 -2.66
N PRO A 146 -1.06 28.22 -1.37
CA PRO A 146 -1.06 26.81 -0.96
C PRO A 146 -2.33 26.06 -1.37
N ARG A 147 -3.51 26.69 -1.25
CA ARG A 147 -4.79 26.12 -1.68
C ARG A 147 -4.83 25.87 -3.19
N ALA A 148 -4.43 26.85 -4.00
CA ALA A 148 -4.37 26.69 -5.45
C ALA A 148 -3.36 25.61 -5.88
N SER A 149 -2.28 25.44 -5.11
CA SER A 149 -1.26 24.42 -5.33
C SER A 149 -1.77 23.01 -5.05
N VAL A 150 -2.53 22.81 -3.96
CA VAL A 150 -3.22 21.54 -3.67
C VAL A 150 -4.24 21.21 -4.76
N LEU A 151 -5.07 22.18 -5.17
CA LEU A 151 -6.03 21.99 -6.26
C LEU A 151 -5.33 21.64 -7.59
N THR A 152 -4.21 22.31 -7.89
CA THR A 152 -3.39 22.00 -9.06
C THR A 152 -2.90 20.55 -9.02
N ALA A 153 -2.37 20.08 -7.89
CA ALA A 153 -1.93 18.70 -7.73
C ALA A 153 -3.09 17.71 -7.91
N ILE A 154 -4.26 17.98 -7.31
CA ILE A 154 -5.46 17.15 -7.47
C ILE A 154 -5.86 17.05 -8.95
N VAL A 155 -5.96 18.17 -9.66
CA VAL A 155 -6.33 18.18 -11.08
C VAL A 155 -5.32 17.40 -11.93
N ILE A 156 -4.02 17.58 -11.68
CA ILE A 156 -2.97 16.83 -12.38
C ILE A 156 -3.16 15.31 -12.18
N PHE A 157 -3.37 14.86 -10.93
CA PHE A 157 -3.56 13.44 -10.63
C PHE A 157 -4.89 12.86 -11.11
N LEU A 158 -5.94 13.68 -11.27
CA LEU A 158 -7.21 13.24 -11.82
C LEU A 158 -7.21 13.18 -13.35
N VAL A 159 -6.43 14.02 -14.02
CA VAL A 159 -6.45 14.14 -15.49
C VAL A 159 -5.31 13.37 -16.15
N ILE A 160 -4.08 13.53 -15.68
CA ILE A 160 -2.90 13.05 -16.40
C ILE A 160 -2.82 11.51 -16.43
N PRO A 161 -2.98 10.76 -15.32
CA PRO A 161 -2.88 9.30 -15.39
C PRO A 161 -3.94 8.64 -16.29
N PRO A 162 -5.24 9.02 -16.25
CA PRO A 162 -6.23 8.49 -17.19
C PRO A 162 -5.92 8.83 -18.65
N VAL A 163 -5.46 10.05 -18.94
CA VAL A 163 -5.06 10.47 -20.29
C VAL A 163 -3.88 9.63 -20.79
N LEU A 164 -2.82 9.49 -19.98
CA LEU A 164 -1.67 8.65 -20.35
C LEU A 164 -2.08 7.20 -20.56
N ARG A 165 -2.93 6.64 -19.69
CA ARG A 165 -3.45 5.28 -19.86
C ARG A 165 -4.22 5.13 -21.16
N PHE A 166 -5.06 6.10 -21.51
CA PHE A 166 -5.84 6.04 -22.75
C PHE A 166 -4.95 5.97 -24.01
N PHE A 167 -3.85 6.73 -24.04
CA PHE A 167 -2.98 6.83 -25.22
C PHE A 167 -1.82 5.83 -25.26
N LEU A 168 -1.30 5.41 -24.10
CA LEU A 168 -0.07 4.61 -24.03
C LEU A 168 -0.32 3.12 -23.72
N PHE A 169 -1.54 2.76 -23.35
CA PHE A 169 -1.83 1.42 -22.86
C PHE A 169 -2.70 0.65 -23.83
N ASP A 170 -2.40 -0.64 -24.03
CA ASP A 170 -3.24 -1.57 -24.78
C ASP A 170 -4.03 -2.43 -23.78
N ALA A 171 -5.35 -2.27 -23.76
CA ALA A 171 -6.24 -3.01 -22.86
C ALA A 171 -6.20 -4.51 -23.09
N SER A 172 -5.85 -4.97 -24.29
CA SER A 172 -5.76 -6.40 -24.60
C SER A 172 -4.76 -7.15 -23.71
N GLU A 173 -3.78 -6.45 -23.12
CA GLU A 173 -2.83 -7.04 -22.17
C GLU A 173 -3.43 -7.24 -20.75
N TRP A 174 -4.60 -6.67 -20.47
CA TRP A 174 -5.21 -6.60 -19.13
C TRP A 174 -6.63 -7.18 -19.07
N ASP A 175 -6.87 -8.27 -19.80
CA ASP A 175 -8.15 -8.99 -19.78
C ASP A 175 -8.35 -9.87 -18.53
N TYR A 176 -8.20 -9.28 -17.35
CA TYR A 176 -8.39 -10.01 -16.08
C TYR A 176 -9.87 -10.34 -15.79
N PHE A 177 -10.82 -9.69 -16.47
CA PHE A 177 -12.27 -9.78 -16.18
C PHE A 177 -13.16 -10.02 -17.40
N GLY A 178 -12.62 -10.21 -18.61
CA GLY A 178 -13.44 -10.13 -19.83
C GLY A 178 -13.95 -8.71 -20.09
N LEU A 179 -13.37 -7.69 -19.43
CA LEU A 179 -13.74 -6.27 -19.55
C LEU A 179 -12.83 -5.51 -20.52
N ALA A 180 -11.77 -6.15 -20.99
CA ALA A 180 -10.75 -5.54 -21.84
C ALA A 180 -11.18 -5.45 -23.32
N GLU A 181 -12.46 -5.25 -23.60
CA GLU A 181 -12.88 -5.00 -24.98
C GLU A 181 -12.36 -3.65 -25.50
N THR A 182 -12.15 -2.66 -24.61
CA THR A 182 -11.57 -1.36 -24.97
C THR A 182 -10.77 -0.71 -23.82
N ASN A 183 -9.73 0.05 -24.18
CA ASN A 183 -8.93 0.93 -23.28
C ASN A 183 -9.80 1.87 -22.44
N TRP A 184 -10.91 2.33 -23.03
CA TRP A 184 -11.89 3.19 -22.40
C TRP A 184 -12.53 2.53 -21.17
N LEU A 185 -13.03 1.30 -21.31
CA LEU A 185 -13.76 0.61 -20.24
C LEU A 185 -12.85 0.39 -19.03
N VAL A 186 -11.64 -0.09 -19.26
CA VAL A 186 -10.65 -0.33 -18.20
C VAL A 186 -10.27 0.99 -17.52
N THR A 187 -10.01 2.05 -18.29
CA THR A 187 -9.62 3.36 -17.74
C THR A 187 -10.72 3.98 -16.89
N VAL A 188 -11.94 4.00 -17.40
CA VAL A 188 -13.09 4.60 -16.69
C VAL A 188 -13.51 3.77 -15.51
N TYR A 189 -13.51 2.44 -15.64
CA TYR A 189 -13.87 1.53 -14.54
C TYR A 189 -13.05 1.83 -13.29
N PHE A 190 -11.72 1.83 -13.38
CA PHE A 190 -10.87 2.10 -12.23
C PHE A 190 -11.07 3.50 -11.65
N SER A 191 -11.25 4.52 -12.49
CA SER A 191 -11.49 5.89 -12.04
C SER A 191 -12.85 6.03 -11.33
N VAL A 192 -13.92 5.46 -11.88
CA VAL A 192 -15.25 5.50 -11.29
C VAL A 192 -15.29 4.72 -9.97
N VAL A 193 -14.72 3.51 -9.93
CA VAL A 193 -14.64 2.71 -8.70
C VAL A 193 -13.90 3.47 -7.59
N ALA A 194 -12.76 4.09 -7.92
CA ALA A 194 -12.01 4.91 -6.96
C ALA A 194 -12.82 6.12 -6.45
N LEU A 195 -13.57 6.80 -7.32
CA LEU A 195 -14.45 7.91 -6.94
C LEU A 195 -15.63 7.46 -6.07
N VAL A 196 -16.24 6.30 -6.38
CA VAL A 196 -17.29 5.70 -5.56
C VAL A 196 -16.76 5.40 -4.16
N PHE A 197 -15.62 4.72 -4.05
CA PHE A 197 -15.01 4.47 -2.74
C PHE A 197 -14.67 5.76 -2.01
N ALA A 198 -14.11 6.77 -2.69
CA ALA A 198 -13.82 8.06 -2.09
C ALA A 198 -15.09 8.74 -1.55
N GLY A 199 -16.21 8.69 -2.29
CA GLY A 199 -17.50 9.22 -1.86
C GLY A 199 -18.15 8.46 -0.70
N LEU A 200 -17.81 7.18 -0.52
CA LEU A 200 -18.29 6.36 0.59
C LEU A 200 -17.49 6.55 1.88
N ILE A 201 -16.25 7.05 1.82
CA ILE A 201 -15.40 7.23 3.01
C ILE A 201 -16.07 8.08 4.10
N PRO A 202 -16.70 9.24 3.81
CA PRO A 202 -17.39 10.03 4.84
C PRO A 202 -18.45 9.23 5.58
N PHE A 203 -19.25 8.43 4.88
CA PHE A 203 -20.28 7.57 5.46
C PHE A 203 -19.66 6.55 6.44
N PHE A 204 -18.59 5.86 6.03
CA PHE A 204 -17.91 4.89 6.89
C PHE A 204 -17.12 5.53 8.03
N SER A 205 -16.64 6.76 7.87
CA SER A 205 -15.87 7.48 8.89
C SER A 205 -16.69 7.88 10.11
N GLY A 206 -18.02 7.98 9.96
CA GLY A 206 -18.95 8.27 11.04
C GLY A 206 -19.45 7.04 11.80
N LEU A 207 -19.05 5.82 11.40
CA LEU A 207 -19.49 4.60 12.07
C LEU A 207 -18.85 4.49 13.46
N SER A 208 -19.70 4.31 14.47
CA SER A 208 -19.25 4.06 15.84
C SER A 208 -18.68 2.64 15.97
N PRO A 209 -17.75 2.41 16.92
CA PRO A 209 -17.30 1.06 17.24
C PRO A 209 -18.48 0.14 17.54
N THR A 210 -18.38 -1.11 17.12
CA THR A 210 -19.46 -2.08 17.35
C THR A 210 -19.67 -2.30 18.85
N ARG A 211 -20.85 -2.79 19.26
CA ARG A 211 -21.08 -3.23 20.65
C ARG A 211 -20.16 -4.37 21.11
N PHE A 212 -19.53 -5.08 20.16
CA PHE A 212 -18.71 -6.25 20.42
C PHE A 212 -17.24 -5.82 20.66
N ALA A 213 -16.85 -5.72 21.93
CA ALA A 213 -15.50 -5.28 22.31
C ALA A 213 -14.37 -6.16 21.73
N TRP A 214 -14.59 -7.47 21.59
CA TRP A 214 -13.61 -8.38 20.98
C TRP A 214 -13.36 -8.03 19.52
N PHE A 215 -14.41 -7.69 18.77
CA PHE A 215 -14.31 -7.33 17.36
C PHE A 215 -13.57 -6.00 17.18
N ASN A 216 -13.86 -5.00 18.01
CA ASN A 216 -13.14 -3.73 17.99
C ASN A 216 -11.64 -3.91 18.30
N ARG A 217 -11.29 -4.79 19.25
CA ARG A 217 -9.89 -5.15 19.55
C ARG A 217 -9.22 -5.81 18.36
N PHE A 218 -9.91 -6.76 17.71
CA PHE A 218 -9.41 -7.43 16.51
C PHE A 218 -9.16 -6.44 15.36
N VAL A 219 -10.12 -5.56 15.07
CA VAL A 219 -9.99 -4.52 14.02
C VAL A 219 -8.81 -3.59 14.32
N LYS A 220 -8.69 -3.12 15.57
CA LYS A 220 -7.58 -2.27 16.00
C LYS A 220 -6.24 -2.97 15.81
N TYR A 221 -6.13 -4.22 16.26
CA TYR A 221 -4.90 -5.01 16.15
C TYR A 221 -4.51 -5.23 14.69
N THR A 222 -5.43 -5.71 13.87
CA THR A 222 -5.24 -5.93 12.43
C THR A 222 -4.80 -4.65 11.72
N SER A 223 -5.37 -3.50 12.12
CA SER A 223 -5.01 -2.20 11.54
C SER A 223 -3.61 -1.73 11.96
N GLN A 224 -3.15 -2.09 13.16
CA GLN A 224 -1.80 -1.77 13.64
C GLN A 224 -0.74 -2.53 12.85
N ILE A 225 -0.96 -3.83 12.61
CA ILE A 225 -0.02 -4.70 11.91
C ILE A 225 -0.26 -4.76 10.38
N ALA A 226 -1.09 -3.86 9.83
CA ALA A 226 -1.58 -3.96 8.45
C ALA A 226 -0.47 -3.95 7.39
N TYR A 227 0.61 -3.18 7.58
CA TYR A 227 1.74 -3.15 6.64
C TYR A 227 2.56 -4.44 6.69
N SER A 228 2.79 -4.96 7.89
CA SER A 228 3.40 -6.28 8.11
C SER A 228 2.57 -7.42 7.51
N LEU A 229 1.23 -7.34 7.64
CA LEU A 229 0.29 -8.23 6.96
C LEU A 229 0.42 -8.14 5.43
N TYR A 230 0.45 -6.91 4.90
CA TYR A 230 0.52 -6.65 3.46
C TYR A 230 1.78 -7.20 2.82
N LEU A 231 2.95 -6.93 3.39
CA LEU A 231 4.21 -7.31 2.76
C LEU A 231 4.58 -8.78 2.95
N GLY A 232 4.17 -9.40 4.06
CA GLY A 232 4.63 -10.73 4.45
C GLY A 232 3.72 -11.90 4.08
N HIS A 233 2.48 -11.68 3.65
CA HIS A 233 1.52 -12.78 3.57
C HIS A 233 1.85 -13.84 2.51
N VAL A 234 2.38 -13.45 1.33
CA VAL A 234 2.82 -14.45 0.33
C VAL A 234 4.03 -15.23 0.81
N VAL A 235 4.98 -14.59 1.49
CA VAL A 235 6.10 -15.28 2.14
C VAL A 235 5.61 -16.30 3.17
N ALA A 236 4.60 -15.94 3.98
CA ALA A 236 3.98 -16.87 4.92
C ALA A 236 3.31 -18.05 4.19
N PHE A 237 2.57 -17.82 3.10
CA PHE A 237 1.98 -18.90 2.31
C PHE A 237 3.05 -19.83 1.74
N ALA A 238 4.12 -19.28 1.16
CA ALA A 238 5.23 -20.05 0.60
C ALA A 238 5.92 -20.90 1.69
N ALA A 239 6.19 -20.31 2.86
CA ALA A 239 6.76 -21.03 4.00
C ALA A 239 5.85 -22.15 4.50
N CYS A 240 4.53 -21.92 4.52
CA CYS A 240 3.54 -22.93 4.90
C CYS A 240 3.52 -24.11 3.93
N ILE A 241 3.47 -23.83 2.63
CA ILE A 241 3.48 -24.84 1.57
C ILE A 241 4.78 -25.66 1.62
N TYR A 242 5.92 -25.00 1.80
CA TYR A 242 7.21 -25.66 1.99
C TYR A 242 7.20 -26.59 3.20
N MET A 243 6.64 -26.15 4.33
CA MET A 243 6.52 -26.95 5.55
C MET A 243 5.63 -28.18 5.33
N PHE A 244 4.49 -28.03 4.65
CA PHE A 244 3.61 -29.15 4.33
C PHE A 244 4.31 -30.23 3.51
N LYS A 245 5.10 -29.83 2.51
CA LYS A 245 5.90 -30.76 1.70
C LYS A 245 6.97 -31.45 2.55
N ARG A 246 7.69 -30.70 3.38
CA ARG A 246 8.76 -31.23 4.23
C ARG A 246 8.26 -32.21 5.29
N LEU A 247 7.05 -32.00 5.82
CA LEU A 247 6.42 -32.88 6.80
C LEU A 247 5.63 -34.04 6.16
N GLY A 248 5.58 -34.13 4.83
CA GLY A 248 4.85 -35.18 4.13
C GLY A 248 3.32 -35.09 4.26
N CYS A 249 2.79 -33.93 4.65
CA CYS A 249 1.34 -33.72 4.84
C CYS A 249 0.69 -32.85 3.76
N TYR A 250 1.45 -32.51 2.70
CA TYR A 250 0.99 -31.66 1.59
C TYR A 250 -0.29 -32.20 0.93
N ASP A 251 -0.31 -33.45 0.49
CA ASP A 251 -1.43 -34.02 -0.25
C ASP A 251 -2.73 -34.13 0.58
N THR A 252 -2.61 -34.12 1.91
CA THR A 252 -3.75 -34.16 2.82
C THR A 252 -4.28 -32.77 3.16
N ILE A 253 -3.37 -31.82 3.42
CA ILE A 253 -3.72 -30.49 3.93
C ILE A 253 -3.98 -29.52 2.79
N TYR A 254 -3.05 -29.40 1.84
CA TYR A 254 -3.07 -28.37 0.80
C TYR A 254 -4.34 -28.39 -0.07
N PRO A 255 -4.85 -29.56 -0.51
CA PRO A 255 -6.09 -29.64 -1.28
C PRO A 255 -7.35 -29.24 -0.51
N ASN A 256 -7.31 -29.28 0.83
CA ASN A 256 -8.46 -29.02 1.68
C ASN A 256 -8.50 -27.56 2.16
N PRO A 257 -9.39 -26.70 1.61
CA PRO A 257 -9.43 -25.28 1.95
C PRO A 257 -9.81 -25.03 3.42
N TRP A 258 -10.58 -25.93 4.03
CA TRP A 258 -10.99 -25.82 5.43
C TRP A 258 -9.84 -26.06 6.42
N LEU A 259 -8.77 -26.72 5.98
CA LEU A 259 -7.53 -26.86 6.75
C LEU A 259 -6.51 -25.81 6.33
N THR A 260 -6.30 -25.63 5.03
CA THR A 260 -5.27 -24.73 4.50
C THR A 260 -5.51 -23.28 4.90
N TYR A 261 -6.75 -22.78 4.83
CA TYR A 261 -7.01 -21.35 5.01
C TYR A 261 -6.84 -20.88 6.47
N PRO A 262 -7.35 -21.61 7.48
CA PRO A 262 -7.06 -21.26 8.87
C PRO A 262 -5.56 -21.31 9.18
N ILE A 263 -4.83 -22.29 8.65
CA ILE A 263 -3.37 -22.41 8.88
C ILE A 263 -2.64 -21.22 8.22
N PHE A 264 -2.98 -20.91 6.97
CA PHE A 264 -2.43 -19.76 6.26
C PHE A 264 -2.68 -18.46 7.03
N MET A 265 -3.93 -18.22 7.46
CA MET A 265 -4.26 -17.02 8.21
C MET A 265 -3.52 -16.93 9.55
N ALA A 266 -3.42 -18.04 10.28
CA ALA A 266 -2.69 -18.09 11.54
C ALA A 266 -1.20 -17.75 11.34
N LEU A 267 -0.56 -18.33 10.32
CA LEU A 267 0.85 -18.08 10.03
C LEU A 267 1.09 -16.65 9.51
N VAL A 268 0.20 -16.12 8.68
CA VAL A 268 0.25 -14.74 8.22
C VAL A 268 0.19 -13.78 9.41
N TYR A 269 -0.75 -13.98 10.34
CA TYR A 269 -0.84 -13.14 11.54
C TYR A 269 0.39 -13.31 12.43
N LEU A 270 0.92 -14.53 12.57
CA LEU A 270 2.13 -14.78 13.36
C LEU A 270 3.33 -14.02 12.78
N LEU A 271 3.59 -14.17 11.48
CA LEU A 271 4.68 -13.48 10.79
C LEU A 271 4.50 -11.97 10.85
N ALA A 272 3.30 -11.47 10.54
CA ALA A 272 3.02 -10.04 10.56
C ALA A 272 3.16 -9.44 11.97
N SER A 273 2.73 -10.17 13.01
CA SER A 273 2.90 -9.74 14.39
C SER A 273 4.39 -9.68 14.77
N PHE A 274 5.14 -10.73 14.42
CA PHE A 274 6.57 -10.80 14.66
C PHE A 274 7.31 -9.63 13.98
N THR A 275 7.12 -9.42 12.68
CA THR A 275 7.79 -8.33 11.95
C THR A 275 7.35 -6.95 12.43
N TYR A 276 6.07 -6.79 12.81
CA TYR A 276 5.60 -5.54 13.40
C TYR A 276 6.34 -5.21 14.69
N PHE A 277 6.42 -6.15 15.63
CA PHE A 277 7.06 -5.89 16.92
C PHE A 277 8.59 -5.81 16.83
N ALA A 278 9.20 -6.59 15.94
CA ALA A 278 10.66 -6.65 15.78
C ALA A 278 11.22 -5.49 14.95
N ILE A 279 10.47 -5.00 13.96
CA ILE A 279 10.98 -4.05 12.96
C ILE A 279 10.14 -2.78 12.90
N GLU A 280 8.85 -2.90 12.60
CA GLU A 280 8.00 -1.73 12.33
C GLU A 280 7.85 -0.84 13.58
N ARG A 281 7.48 -1.41 14.73
CA ARG A 281 7.20 -0.68 15.96
C ARG A 281 8.42 0.06 16.54
N PRO A 282 9.63 -0.52 16.62
CA PRO A 282 10.82 0.20 17.05
C PRO A 282 11.10 1.44 16.19
N LEU A 283 11.01 1.31 14.87
CA LEU A 283 11.26 2.40 13.93
C LEU A 283 10.20 3.51 14.02
N LEU A 284 8.92 3.14 14.17
CA LEU A 284 7.85 4.10 14.44
C LEU A 284 8.06 4.84 15.77
N THR A 285 8.57 4.15 16.79
CA THR A 285 8.89 4.77 18.09
C THR A 285 10.05 5.77 17.97
N LEU A 286 11.09 5.45 17.21
CA LEU A 286 12.20 6.37 16.92
C LEU A 286 11.73 7.61 16.13
N ARG A 287 10.83 7.41 15.16
CA ARG A 287 10.20 8.49 14.41
C ARG A 287 9.43 9.45 15.33
N ASP A 288 8.70 8.92 16.31
CA ASP A 288 7.83 9.71 17.20
C ASP A 288 8.59 10.39 18.36
N LYS A 289 9.81 9.94 18.67
CA LYS A 289 10.71 10.59 19.65
C LYS A 289 11.37 11.86 19.12
N ARG A 290 11.43 12.11 17.81
CA ARG A 290 12.00 13.36 17.28
C ARG A 290 11.10 14.53 17.68
N PRO A 291 11.63 15.58 18.34
CA PRO A 291 10.83 16.73 18.73
C PRO A 291 10.11 17.31 17.53
N LYS A 292 8.82 17.62 17.68
CA LYS A 292 8.11 18.48 16.72
C LYS A 292 8.88 19.79 16.72
N VAL A 293 9.44 20.17 15.58
CA VAL A 293 10.08 21.49 15.43
C VAL A 293 9.00 22.51 15.78
N ASP A 294 9.20 23.23 16.87
CA ASP A 294 8.22 24.18 17.36
C ASP A 294 8.20 25.35 16.37
N ALA A 295 7.06 25.54 15.68
CA ALA A 295 6.92 26.53 14.61
C ALA A 295 7.09 27.98 15.11
N ASN A 296 7.17 28.16 16.43
CA ASN A 296 7.34 29.45 17.10
C ASN A 296 8.77 29.72 17.57
N THR A 297 9.76 28.84 17.36
CA THR A 297 11.15 29.15 17.76
C THR A 297 11.87 29.96 16.66
N PRO A 298 12.23 31.23 16.90
CA PRO A 298 12.96 32.02 15.90
C PRO A 298 14.33 31.40 15.59
N ILE A 299 14.68 31.37 14.29
CA ILE A 299 15.86 30.70 13.70
C ILE A 299 17.19 31.10 14.36
N LYS A 300 17.28 32.27 15.00
CA LYS A 300 18.49 32.75 15.69
C LYS A 300 18.86 32.00 16.96
N ALA A 301 18.00 31.14 17.52
CA ALA A 301 18.28 30.41 18.76
C ALA A 301 18.92 29.02 18.55
N GLN A 302 19.19 28.60 17.31
CA GLN A 302 19.62 27.22 17.00
C GLN A 302 21.08 27.07 16.55
N VAL A 303 21.91 28.11 16.64
CA VAL A 303 23.35 28.01 16.41
C VAL A 303 24.04 28.25 17.76
N PRO A 304 24.69 27.24 18.37
CA PRO A 304 25.58 27.48 19.49
C PRO A 304 26.79 28.28 18.99
N ASN A 305 27.11 29.37 19.70
CA ASN A 305 28.41 30.04 19.58
C ASN A 305 29.56 29.08 19.94
#